data_AF-B1ZF28-F1
#
_entry.id   AF-B1ZF28-F1
#
_cell.length_a   1.000
_cell.length_b   1.000
_cell.length_c   1.000
_cell.angle_alpha   90.00
_cell.angle_beta   90.00
_cell.angle_gamma   90.00
#
_symmetry.space_group_name_H-M   'P 1'
#
loop_
_entity.id
_entity.type
_entity.pdbx_description
1 polymer ?
#
loop_
_entity_poly.entity_id
_entity_poly.type
_entity_poly.pdbx_seq_one_letter_code
_entity_poly.pdbx_strand_id
1 'polypeptide(L)'
;MIPQWVMREVYGDPVEDEPTFADRGVTREHTARKRLSCEDCPSGRGIQPGERYRVHVGLDEHGDFFCERSCRVMPDACRAALPPEPVRVAPRGPALPFDPDNIPF
;
A
#
# COMPACT_ATOMS: atom_id res chain seq x y z
N MET A 1 -12.21 3.88 36.46
CA MET A 1 -11.37 3.46 35.31
C MET A 1 -10.77 2.13 35.68
N ILE A 2 -11.18 1.03 35.04
CA ILE A 2 -10.71 -0.31 35.41
C ILE A 2 -9.32 -0.51 34.80
N PRO A 3 -8.32 -1.00 35.56
CA PRO A 3 -6.99 -1.26 35.02
C PRO A 3 -7.02 -2.34 33.93
N GLN A 4 -6.25 -2.15 32.85
CA GLN A 4 -6.21 -3.07 31.70
C GLN A 4 -5.76 -4.50 32.07
N TRP A 5 -4.97 -4.67 33.14
CA TRP A 5 -4.56 -5.99 33.62
C TRP A 5 -5.73 -6.81 34.19
N VAL A 6 -6.72 -6.17 34.82
CA VAL A 6 -7.94 -6.82 35.33
C VAL A 6 -8.84 -7.29 34.19
N MET A 7 -8.94 -6.51 33.11
CA MET A 7 -9.72 -6.88 31.92
C MET A 7 -9.17 -8.14 31.24
N ARG A 8 -7.84 -8.29 31.23
CA ARG A 8 -7.14 -9.40 30.58
C ARG A 8 -7.27 -10.73 31.36
N GLU A 9 -7.35 -10.68 32.69
CA GLU A 9 -7.63 -11.85 33.53
C GLU A 9 -9.08 -12.34 33.41
N VAL A 10 -10.04 -11.43 33.20
CA VAL A 10 -11.48 -11.78 33.17
C VAL A 10 -11.96 -12.18 31.78
N TYR A 11 -11.42 -11.57 30.72
CA TYR A 11 -11.93 -11.74 29.35
C TYR A 11 -10.95 -12.40 28.38
N GLY A 12 -9.72 -12.70 28.82
CA GLY A 12 -8.66 -13.24 27.96
C GLY A 12 -8.04 -12.17 27.05
N ASP A 13 -7.01 -12.56 26.29
CA ASP A 13 -6.50 -11.70 25.21
C ASP A 13 -7.58 -11.56 24.13
N PRO A 14 -7.79 -10.36 23.56
CA PRO A 14 -8.73 -10.18 22.46
C PRO A 14 -8.34 -11.14 21.35
N VAL A 15 -9.22 -12.09 21.05
CA VAL A 15 -9.07 -12.95 19.88
C VAL A 15 -9.20 -12.04 18.68
N GLU A 16 -8.11 -11.83 17.93
CA GLU A 16 -8.19 -11.15 16.66
C GLU A 16 -9.15 -11.96 15.78
N ASP A 17 -10.33 -11.41 15.48
CA ASP A 17 -11.30 -12.05 14.61
C ASP A 17 -10.63 -12.42 13.28
N GLU A 18 -10.78 -13.67 12.84
CA GLU A 18 -10.27 -14.08 11.54
C GLU A 18 -10.97 -13.23 10.46
N PRO A 19 -10.22 -12.57 9.55
CA PRO A 19 -10.81 -11.72 8.54
C PRO A 19 -11.76 -12.55 7.67
N THR A 20 -13.01 -12.11 7.59
CA THR A 20 -14.03 -12.80 6.78
C THR A 20 -14.12 -12.19 5.39
N PHE A 21 -14.75 -12.89 4.45
CA PHE A 21 -15.06 -12.30 3.13
C PHE A 21 -15.99 -11.09 3.21
N ALA A 22 -16.70 -10.89 4.33
CA ALA A 22 -17.49 -9.68 4.57
C ALA A 22 -16.60 -8.44 4.79
N ASP A 23 -15.33 -8.63 5.19
CA ASP A 23 -14.35 -7.58 5.45
C ASP A 23 -13.52 -7.22 4.21
N ARG A 24 -14.14 -7.30 3.02
CA ARG A 24 -13.54 -7.07 1.70
C ARG A 24 -12.54 -8.12 1.23
N GLY A 25 -12.35 -9.22 1.97
CA GLY A 25 -11.57 -10.37 1.54
C GLY A 25 -10.49 -10.81 2.53
N VAL A 26 -9.76 -11.86 2.15
CA VAL A 26 -8.74 -12.49 2.98
C VAL A 26 -7.37 -12.25 2.37
N THR A 27 -6.41 -11.78 3.18
CA THR A 27 -5.02 -11.62 2.77
C THR A 27 -4.15 -12.67 3.44
N ARG A 28 -3.32 -13.39 2.65
CA ARG A 28 -2.35 -14.37 3.16
C ARG A 28 -0.96 -14.12 2.62
N GLU A 29 0.05 -14.39 3.45
CA GLU A 29 1.46 -14.32 3.06
C GLU A 29 2.01 -15.69 2.67
N HIS A 30 2.82 -15.71 1.62
CA HIS A 30 3.43 -16.92 1.08
C HIS A 30 4.86 -16.66 0.61
N THR A 31 5.60 -17.74 0.36
CA THR A 31 6.91 -17.71 -0.31
C THR A 31 6.77 -18.35 -1.69
N ALA A 32 7.26 -17.65 -2.72
CA ALA A 32 7.12 -18.09 -4.09
C ALA A 32 8.02 -19.29 -4.39
N ARG A 33 7.45 -20.36 -4.95
CA ARG A 33 8.20 -21.55 -5.41
C ARG A 33 8.64 -21.45 -6.87
N LYS A 34 7.99 -20.58 -7.64
CA LYS A 34 8.25 -20.27 -9.05
C LYS A 34 8.04 -18.78 -9.29
N ARG A 35 8.43 -18.27 -10.46
CA ARG A 35 8.11 -16.90 -10.86
C ARG A 35 6.60 -16.70 -10.95
N LEU A 36 6.08 -15.60 -10.39
CA LEU A 36 4.66 -15.23 -10.41
C LEU A 36 4.49 -13.79 -10.91
N SER A 37 3.28 -13.48 -11.40
CA SER A 37 2.87 -12.09 -11.67
C SER A 37 2.66 -11.32 -10.36
N CYS A 38 2.92 -10.02 -10.43
CA CYS A 38 2.59 -9.05 -9.39
C CYS A 38 1.73 -7.99 -10.06
N GLU A 39 0.55 -7.69 -9.50
CA GLU A 39 -0.45 -6.82 -10.13
C GLU A 39 0.09 -5.40 -10.34
N ASP A 40 0.73 -4.82 -9.32
CA ASP A 40 1.30 -3.46 -9.40
C ASP A 40 2.81 -3.45 -9.65
N CYS A 41 3.30 -4.27 -10.59
CA CYS A 41 4.75 -4.38 -10.81
C CYS A 41 5.27 -3.26 -11.75
N PRO A 42 5.98 -2.23 -11.26
CA PRO A 42 6.45 -1.14 -12.12
C PRO A 42 7.53 -1.58 -13.13
N SER A 43 8.26 -2.66 -12.82
CA SER A 43 9.38 -3.15 -13.63
C SER A 43 9.05 -4.36 -14.49
N GLY A 44 7.84 -4.95 -14.37
CA GLY A 44 7.48 -6.21 -15.03
C GLY A 44 8.30 -7.43 -14.58
N ARG A 45 9.16 -7.29 -13.56
CA ARG A 45 9.97 -8.38 -13.01
C ARG A 45 9.11 -9.52 -12.46
N GLY A 46 7.98 -9.17 -11.85
CA GLY A 46 7.15 -10.09 -11.07
C GLY A 46 7.83 -10.56 -9.78
N ILE A 47 7.18 -11.49 -9.09
CA ILE A 47 7.69 -12.13 -7.87
C ILE A 47 8.61 -13.28 -8.29
N GLN A 48 9.83 -13.31 -7.79
CA GLN A 48 10.82 -14.35 -8.09
C GLN A 48 10.73 -15.51 -7.09
N PRO A 49 11.21 -16.72 -7.47
CA PRO A 49 11.33 -17.83 -6.53
C PRO A 49 12.13 -17.43 -5.28
N GLY A 50 11.65 -17.83 -4.10
CA GLY A 50 12.23 -17.47 -2.80
C GLY A 50 11.74 -16.15 -2.20
N GLU A 51 11.06 -15.30 -2.97
CA GLU A 51 10.52 -14.04 -2.46
C GLU A 51 9.20 -14.23 -1.71
N ARG A 52 8.99 -13.39 -0.69
CA ARG A 52 7.71 -13.34 0.05
C ARG A 52 6.73 -12.44 -0.68
N TYR A 53 5.49 -12.90 -0.79
CA TYR A 53 4.40 -12.20 -1.45
C TYR A 53 3.10 -12.34 -0.64
N ARG A 54 2.16 -11.43 -0.90
CA ARG A 54 0.80 -11.44 -0.38
C ARG A 54 -0.15 -11.85 -1.49
N VAL A 55 -1.16 -12.63 -1.12
CA VAL A 55 -2.32 -12.92 -1.96
C VAL A 55 -3.53 -12.37 -1.25
N HIS A 56 -4.24 -11.47 -1.91
CA HIS A 56 -5.55 -11.01 -1.48
C HIS A 56 -6.61 -11.74 -2.30
N VAL A 57 -7.58 -12.35 -1.63
CA VAL A 57 -8.74 -12.99 -2.24
C VAL A 57 -9.99 -12.28 -1.75
N GLY A 58 -10.65 -11.55 -2.63
CA GLY A 58 -11.83 -10.75 -2.32
C GLY A 58 -13.02 -11.10 -3.22
N LEU A 59 -14.13 -10.40 -2.99
CA LEU A 59 -15.30 -10.37 -3.85
C LEU A 59 -15.40 -8.98 -4.48
N ASP A 60 -15.64 -8.91 -5.78
CA ASP A 60 -15.86 -7.65 -6.48
C ASP A 60 -17.29 -7.12 -6.28
N GLU A 61 -17.62 -6.01 -6.94
CA GLU A 61 -18.94 -5.36 -6.84
C GLU A 61 -20.09 -6.23 -7.40
N HIS A 62 -19.77 -7.24 -8.21
CA HIS A 62 -20.71 -8.19 -8.78
C HIS A 62 -20.82 -9.49 -7.95
N GLY A 63 -20.00 -9.63 -6.91
CA GLY A 63 -19.92 -10.82 -6.09
C GLY A 63 -19.06 -11.92 -6.69
N ASP A 64 -18.22 -11.60 -7.69
CA ASP A 64 -17.27 -12.54 -8.27
C ASP A 64 -15.96 -12.54 -7.48
N PHE A 65 -15.33 -13.71 -7.36
CA PHE A 65 -14.06 -13.84 -6.67
C PHE A 65 -12.91 -13.29 -7.51
N PHE A 66 -12.07 -12.45 -6.90
CA PHE A 66 -10.82 -11.98 -7.50
C PHE A 66 -9.61 -12.34 -6.63
N CYS A 67 -8.44 -12.39 -7.26
CA CYS A 67 -7.19 -12.79 -6.62
C CYS A 67 -6.06 -11.85 -7.05
N GLU A 68 -5.58 -11.03 -6.13
CA GLU A 68 -4.49 -10.10 -6.38
C GLU A 68 -3.21 -10.58 -5.69
N ARG A 69 -2.08 -10.45 -6.39
CA ARG A 69 -0.76 -10.83 -5.88
C ARG A 69 0.16 -9.63 -5.85
N SER A 70 0.77 -9.37 -4.70
CA SER A 70 1.72 -8.27 -4.52
C SER A 70 2.97 -8.74 -3.77
N CYS A 71 4.13 -8.19 -4.14
CA CYS A 71 5.36 -8.41 -3.38
C CYS A 71 5.19 -7.91 -1.94
N ARG A 72 5.64 -8.68 -0.94
CA ARG A 72 5.55 -8.25 0.47
C ARG A 72 6.40 -7.01 0.75
N VAL A 73 7.57 -6.96 0.13
CA VAL A 73 8.52 -5.84 0.16
C VAL A 73 8.86 -5.52 -1.28
N MET A 74 8.82 -4.24 -1.64
CA MET A 74 9.21 -3.79 -2.97
C MET A 74 10.73 -3.94 -3.15
N PRO A 75 11.20 -4.79 -4.10
CA PRO A 75 12.62 -4.91 -4.40
C PRO A 75 13.20 -3.59 -4.94
N ASP A 76 14.48 -3.32 -4.70
CA ASP A 76 15.13 -2.08 -5.15
C ASP A 76 15.05 -1.90 -6.67
N ALA A 77 15.12 -2.99 -7.44
CA ALA A 77 14.93 -2.97 -8.89
C ALA A 77 13.53 -2.48 -9.30
N CYS A 78 12.49 -2.80 -8.52
CA CYS A 78 11.14 -2.27 -8.74
C CYS A 78 11.04 -0.81 -8.28
N ARG A 79 11.69 -0.45 -7.17
CA ARG A 79 11.72 0.94 -6.68
C ARG A 79 12.39 1.88 -7.68
N ALA A 80 13.48 1.45 -8.31
CA ALA A 80 14.18 2.23 -9.34
C ALA A 80 13.36 2.43 -10.62
N ALA A 81 12.36 1.57 -10.86
CA ALA A 81 11.45 1.68 -11.99
C ALA A 81 10.20 2.55 -11.70
N LEU A 82 10.03 3.02 -10.45
CA LEU A 82 8.92 3.92 -10.13
C LEU A 82 9.11 5.26 -10.84
N PRO A 83 8.03 5.88 -11.34
CA PRO A 83 8.11 7.23 -11.87
C PRO A 83 8.60 8.19 -10.77
N PRO A 84 9.40 9.22 -11.12
CA PRO A 84 9.83 10.22 -10.16
C PRO A 84 8.59 10.85 -9.51
N GLU A 85 8.63 11.06 -8.19
CA GLU A 85 7.55 11.77 -7.52
C GLU A 85 7.35 13.12 -8.21
N PRO A 86 6.09 13.51 -8.50
CA PRO A 86 5.84 14.83 -9.05
C PRO A 86 6.41 15.85 -8.07
N VAL A 87 7.41 16.62 -8.52
CA VAL A 87 7.95 17.73 -7.75
C VAL A 87 6.75 18.58 -7.36
N ARG A 88 6.47 18.66 -6.06
CA ARG A 88 5.44 19.55 -5.54
C ARG A 88 5.88 20.95 -5.95
N VAL A 89 5.34 21.43 -7.07
CA VAL A 89 5.53 22.80 -7.50
C VAL A 89 4.94 23.61 -6.36
N ALA A 90 5.80 24.24 -5.56
CA ALA A 90 5.36 25.20 -4.57
C ALA A 90 4.39 26.15 -5.28
N PRO A 91 3.22 26.46 -4.69
CA PRO A 91 2.28 27.34 -5.34
C PRO A 91 3.05 28.58 -5.76
N ARG A 92 3.15 28.81 -7.07
CA ARG A 92 3.72 30.04 -7.60
C ARG A 92 2.84 31.12 -6.98
N GLY A 93 3.41 31.89 -6.05
CA GLY A 93 2.73 33.04 -5.47
C GLY A 93 2.17 33.91 -6.59
N PRO A 94 1.14 34.73 -6.31
CA PRO A 94 0.54 35.58 -7.33
C PRO A 94 1.65 36.28 -8.11
N ALA A 95 1.68 36.08 -9.42
CA ALA A 95 2.60 36.79 -10.30
C ALA A 95 2.23 38.28 -10.19
N LEU A 96 2.97 39.02 -9.36
CA LEU A 96 2.86 40.46 -9.34
C LEU A 96 3.20 40.92 -10.76
N PRO A 97 2.32 41.69 -11.43
CA PRO A 97 2.68 42.27 -12.71
C PRO A 97 3.94 43.11 -12.49
N PHE A 98 4.93 42.91 -13.35
CA PHE A 98 6.13 43.73 -13.36
C PHE A 98 5.69 45.18 -13.61
N ASP A 99 5.84 46.02 -12.59
CA ASP A 99 5.54 47.45 -12.65
C ASP A 99 6.85 48.21 -12.91
N PRO A 100 7.12 48.63 -14.16
CA PRO A 100 8.35 49.34 -14.49
C PRO A 100 8.44 50.74 -13.85
N ASP A 101 7.38 51.25 -13.23
CA ASP A 101 7.36 52.57 -12.57
C ASP A 101 7.71 52.50 -11.06
N ASN A 102 7.96 51.31 -10.50
CA ASN A 102 8.29 51.10 -9.08
C ASN A 102 9.77 50.76 -8.84
N ILE A 103 10.69 51.54 -9.42
CA ILE A 103 12.12 51.46 -9.10
C ILE A 103 12.43 52.52 -8.02
N PRO A 104 12.81 52.14 -6.79
CA PRO A 104 13.17 53.11 -5.76
C PRO A 104 14.46 53.86 -6.13
N PHE A 105 14.44 55.18 -5.97
CA PHE A 105 15.57 56.10 -6.16
C PHE A 105 16.66 55.90 -5.10
#